data_AF-A0A0G0VVF6-F1
#
_entry.id   AF-A0A0G0VVF6-F1
#
_cell.length_a   1.000
_cell.length_b   1.000
_cell.length_c   1.000
_cell.angle_alpha   90.00
_cell.angle_beta   90.00
_cell.angle_gamma   90.00
#
_symmetry.space_group_name_H-M   'P 1'
#
loop_
_entity.id
_entity.type
_entity.pdbx_description
1 polymer ?
#
loop_
_entity_poly.entity_id
_entity_poly.type
_entity_poly.pdbx_seq_one_letter_code
_entity_poly.pdbx_strand_id
1 'polypeptide(L)'
;MSSWQRVWRKRMIKIKEFSRNYKIRTKADVVRLLAVVAFFGLLTLSLLGVVLFAWYSRDLPRPDKVVRREGFSTKILDRHGELLYDVFADQRRTPVTLDQVPYLNSGGWPAARL
;
A
#
# COMPACT_ATOMS: atom_id res chain seq x y z
N MET A 1 -29.74 -41.97 -46.10
CA MET A 1 -28.91 -41.50 -44.96
C MET A 1 -28.12 -40.27 -45.37
N SER A 2 -28.26 -39.16 -44.64
CA SER A 2 -27.71 -37.85 -45.00
C SER A 2 -26.18 -37.79 -44.89
N SER A 3 -25.53 -37.19 -45.90
CA SER A 3 -24.07 -37.09 -46.07
C SER A 3 -23.36 -36.33 -44.93
N TRP A 4 -24.11 -35.56 -44.15
CA TRP A 4 -23.62 -34.70 -43.07
C TRP A 4 -23.02 -35.49 -41.88
N GLN A 5 -23.52 -36.70 -41.61
CA GLN A 5 -23.02 -37.55 -40.52
C GLN A 5 -21.55 -37.97 -40.71
N ARG A 6 -21.08 -38.09 -41.97
CA ARG A 6 -19.69 -38.48 -42.28
C ARG A 6 -18.70 -37.36 -42.02
N VAL A 7 -19.10 -36.11 -42.27
CA VAL A 7 -18.23 -34.93 -42.07
C VAL A 7 -18.05 -34.68 -40.58
N TRP A 8 -19.13 -34.79 -39.80
CA TRP A 8 -19.10 -34.61 -38.35
C TRP A 8 -18.28 -35.68 -37.63
N ARG A 9 -18.40 -36.95 -38.04
CA ARG A 9 -17.63 -38.05 -37.43
C ARG A 9 -16.12 -37.90 -37.66
N LYS A 10 -15.69 -37.44 -38.85
CA LYS A 10 -14.26 -37.14 -39.14
C LYS A 10 -13.74 -35.95 -38.34
N ARG A 11 -14.57 -34.92 -38.12
CA ARG A 11 -14.21 -33.73 -37.35
C ARG A 11 -14.07 -34.03 -35.86
N MET A 12 -14.99 -34.83 -35.31
CA MET A 12 -14.97 -35.26 -33.91
C MET A 12 -13.77 -36.15 -33.59
N ILE A 13 -13.30 -36.98 -34.53
CA ILE A 13 -12.07 -37.79 -34.35
C ILE A 13 -10.83 -36.90 -34.33
N LYS A 14 -10.73 -35.89 -35.22
CA LYS A 14 -9.65 -34.90 -35.18
C LYS A 14 -9.62 -34.09 -33.88
N ILE A 15 -10.77 -33.73 -33.34
CA ILE A 15 -10.88 -33.01 -32.05
C ILE A 15 -10.43 -33.91 -30.89
N LYS A 16 -10.77 -35.20 -30.93
CA LYS A 16 -10.34 -36.18 -29.92
C LYS A 16 -8.84 -36.49 -29.99
N GLU A 17 -8.23 -36.43 -31.18
CA GLU A 17 -6.77 -36.55 -31.38
C GLU A 17 -6.02 -35.27 -31.01
N PHE A 18 -6.59 -34.08 -31.28
CA PHE A 18 -6.03 -32.80 -30.83
C PHE A 18 -6.05 -32.68 -29.30
N SER A 19 -7.04 -33.31 -28.65
CA SER A 19 -7.17 -33.38 -27.18
C SER A 19 -6.31 -34.46 -26.52
N ARG A 20 -5.49 -35.22 -27.26
CA ARG A 20 -4.78 -36.38 -26.73
C ARG A 20 -3.28 -36.27 -26.93
N ASN A 21 -2.62 -35.34 -26.23
CA ASN A 21 -1.24 -35.50 -25.73
C ASN A 21 -0.70 -34.26 -24.97
N TYR A 22 -1.41 -33.76 -23.94
CA TYR A 22 -0.72 -33.19 -22.77
C TYR A 22 -0.22 -34.34 -21.89
N LYS A 23 0.53 -35.28 -22.48
CA LYS A 23 1.19 -36.34 -21.72
C LYS A 23 2.47 -35.70 -21.20
N ILE A 24 2.52 -35.37 -19.91
CA ILE A 24 3.75 -35.04 -19.21
C ILE A 24 4.69 -36.23 -19.43
N ARG A 25 5.62 -36.12 -20.37
CA ARG A 25 6.53 -37.23 -20.73
C ARG A 25 7.94 -36.93 -20.30
N THR A 26 8.30 -35.66 -20.16
CA THR A 26 9.67 -35.23 -19.94
C THR A 26 9.76 -34.30 -18.73
N LYS A 27 10.95 -34.21 -18.13
CA LYS A 27 11.24 -33.27 -17.04
C LYS A 27 10.94 -31.82 -17.44
N ALA A 28 11.09 -31.49 -18.73
CA ALA A 28 10.80 -30.17 -19.27
C ALA A 28 9.30 -29.81 -19.19
N ASP A 29 8.40 -30.77 -19.39
CA ASP A 29 6.94 -30.53 -19.29
C ASP A 29 6.52 -30.22 -17.86
N VAL A 30 7.13 -30.91 -16.88
CA VAL A 30 6.92 -30.64 -15.44
C VAL A 30 7.44 -29.25 -15.08
N VAL A 31 8.66 -28.91 -15.51
CA VAL A 31 9.25 -27.58 -15.26
C VAL A 31 8.39 -26.49 -15.89
N ARG A 32 7.88 -26.70 -17.11
CA ARG A 32 6.97 -25.76 -17.77
C ARG A 32 5.67 -25.59 -16.99
N LEU A 33 5.06 -26.69 -16.53
CA LEU A 33 3.85 -26.63 -15.72
C LEU A 33 4.09 -25.88 -14.41
N LEU A 34 5.17 -26.21 -13.69
CA LEU A 34 5.55 -25.55 -12.45
C LEU A 34 5.82 -24.05 -12.66
N ALA A 35 6.51 -23.67 -13.73
CA ALA A 35 6.76 -22.27 -14.07
C ALA A 35 5.47 -21.51 -14.35
N VAL A 36 4.53 -22.11 -15.09
CA VAL A 36 3.22 -21.51 -15.37
C VAL A 36 2.40 -21.37 -14.09
N VAL A 37 2.33 -22.42 -13.27
CA VAL A 37 1.63 -22.38 -11.97
C VAL A 37 2.25 -21.36 -11.03
N ALA A 38 3.58 -21.28 -10.96
CA ALA A 38 4.29 -20.30 -10.14
C ALA A 38 4.02 -18.86 -10.61
N PHE A 39 4.03 -18.63 -11.93
CA PHE A 39 3.74 -17.31 -12.49
C PHE A 39 2.32 -16.85 -12.15
N PHE A 40 1.31 -17.67 -12.45
CA PHE A 40 -0.08 -17.33 -12.12
C PHE A 40 -0.34 -17.29 -10.61
N GLY A 41 0.34 -18.15 -9.84
CA GLY A 41 0.30 -18.14 -8.38
C GLY A 41 0.83 -16.83 -7.80
N LEU A 42 1.98 -16.36 -8.27
CA LEU A 42 2.57 -15.08 -7.87
C LEU A 42 1.65 -13.91 -8.24
N LEU A 43 1.09 -13.91 -9.44
CA LEU A 43 0.15 -12.90 -9.92
C LEU A 43 -1.11 -12.83 -9.05
N THR A 44 -1.67 -13.99 -8.72
CA THR A 44 -2.86 -14.10 -7.85
C THR A 44 -2.55 -13.64 -6.44
N LEU A 45 -1.41 -14.06 -5.87
CA LEU A 45 -0.97 -13.66 -4.53
C LEU A 45 -0.73 -12.16 -4.44
N SER A 46 -0.09 -11.56 -5.46
CA SER A 46 0.15 -10.13 -5.54
C SER A 46 -1.17 -9.35 -5.57
N LEU A 47 -2.12 -9.78 -6.41
CA LEU A 47 -3.43 -9.13 -6.49
C LEU A 47 -4.21 -9.25 -5.17
N LEU A 48 -4.20 -10.43 -4.55
CA LEU A 48 -4.79 -10.63 -3.21
C LEU A 48 -4.14 -9.72 -2.17
N GLY A 49 -2.82 -9.56 -2.20
CA GLY A 49 -2.09 -8.65 -1.30
C GLY A 49 -2.55 -7.20 -1.45
N VAL A 50 -2.73 -6.73 -2.68
CA VAL A 50 -3.25 -5.37 -2.94
C VAL A 50 -4.68 -5.22 -2.41
N VAL A 51 -5.54 -6.20 -2.63
CA VAL A 51 -6.94 -6.17 -2.15
C VAL A 51 -6.98 -6.17 -0.61
N LEU A 52 -6.21 -7.03 0.04
CA LEU A 52 -6.13 -7.10 1.51
C LEU A 52 -5.57 -5.80 2.10
N PHE A 53 -4.52 -5.26 1.49
CA PHE A 53 -3.96 -3.97 1.89
C PHE A 53 -5.01 -2.87 1.78
N ALA A 54 -5.69 -2.75 0.64
CA ALA A 54 -6.75 -1.76 0.45
C ALA A 54 -7.91 -1.92 1.44
N TRP A 55 -8.30 -3.16 1.74
CA TRP A 55 -9.34 -3.46 2.73
C TRP A 55 -8.92 -2.97 4.13
N TYR A 56 -7.74 -3.36 4.59
CA TYR A 56 -7.27 -3.01 5.93
C TYR A 56 -6.92 -1.53 6.06
N SER A 57 -6.39 -0.92 4.99
CA SER A 57 -6.05 0.50 4.98
C SER A 57 -7.26 1.43 4.99
N ARG A 58 -8.45 0.95 4.62
CA ARG A 58 -9.68 1.74 4.66
C ARG A 58 -10.03 2.22 6.07
N ASP A 59 -9.69 1.43 7.08
CA ASP A 59 -10.02 1.70 8.48
C ASP A 59 -8.90 2.43 9.23
N LEU A 60 -7.78 2.73 8.58
CA LEU A 60 -6.70 3.50 9.17
C LEU A 60 -7.15 4.96 9.38
N PRO A 61 -6.92 5.54 10.57
CA PRO A 61 -7.20 6.95 10.79
C PRO A 61 -6.36 7.78 9.82
N ARG A 62 -6.98 8.82 9.23
CA ARG A 62 -6.27 9.73 8.32
C ARG A 62 -5.03 10.30 9.04
N PRO A 63 -3.83 10.22 8.45
CA PRO A 63 -2.59 10.65 9.11
C PRO A 63 -2.61 12.13 9.51
N ASP A 64 -3.40 12.93 8.78
CA ASP A 64 -3.63 14.36 9.02
C ASP A 64 -4.37 14.66 10.35
N LYS A 65 -4.97 13.63 10.96
CA LYS A 65 -5.66 13.74 12.26
C LYS A 65 -4.85 13.16 13.41
N VAL A 66 -3.60 12.76 13.19
CA VAL A 66 -2.67 12.45 14.29
C VAL A 66 -2.25 13.78 14.91
N VAL A 67 -3.19 14.40 15.64
CA VAL A 67 -2.87 15.48 16.58
C VAL A 67 -1.92 14.83 17.56
N ARG A 68 -0.64 15.19 17.46
CA ARG A 68 0.41 14.68 18.33
C ARG A 68 0.12 15.17 19.74
N ARG A 69 -0.62 14.38 20.53
CA ARG A 69 -1.02 14.76 21.90
C ARG A 69 0.13 14.66 22.90
N GLU A 70 1.26 14.11 22.48
CA GLU A 70 2.42 13.85 23.31
C GLU A 70 3.58 14.78 22.93
N GLY A 71 4.27 15.31 23.95
CA GLY A 71 5.43 16.19 23.79
C GLY A 71 5.12 17.70 23.72
N PHE A 72 3.96 18.13 24.20
CA PHE A 72 3.73 19.53 24.55
C PHE A 72 4.23 19.82 25.97
N SER A 73 4.69 21.04 26.22
CA SER A 73 5.09 21.45 27.55
C SER A 73 3.88 21.82 28.41
N THR A 74 3.87 21.39 29.66
CA THR A 74 2.83 21.73 30.63
C THR A 74 3.20 23.01 31.34
N LYS A 75 2.33 24.03 31.28
CA LYS A 75 2.55 25.31 31.93
C LYS A 75 1.91 25.32 33.32
N ILE A 76 2.71 25.63 34.34
CA ILE A 76 2.28 25.83 35.73
C ILE A 76 2.15 27.35 35.96
N LEU A 77 0.96 27.79 36.35
CA LEU A 77 0.61 29.20 36.57
C LEU A 77 0.40 29.48 38.07
N ASP A 78 0.66 30.70 38.51
CA ASP A 78 0.23 31.21 39.82
C ASP A 78 -1.28 31.53 39.83
N ARG A 79 -1.84 31.80 41.01
CA ARG A 79 -3.22 32.25 41.25
C ARG A 79 -3.58 33.51 40.47
N HIS A 80 -2.61 34.37 40.17
CA HIS A 80 -2.78 35.57 39.35
C HIS A 80 -2.66 35.29 37.84
N GLY A 81 -2.40 34.04 37.43
CA GLY A 81 -2.24 33.65 36.02
C GLY A 81 -0.83 33.87 35.45
N GLU A 82 0.14 34.25 36.28
CA GLU A 82 1.54 34.44 35.88
C GLU A 82 2.26 33.08 35.71
N LEU A 83 3.08 32.93 34.66
CA LEU A 83 3.78 31.69 34.37
C LEU A 83 4.92 31.44 35.37
N LEU A 84 4.79 30.39 36.18
CA LEU A 84 5.80 30.00 37.16
C LEU A 84 6.81 29.01 36.58
N TYR A 85 6.34 27.99 35.85
CA TYR A 85 7.22 26.96 35.30
C TYR A 85 6.64 26.29 34.05
N ASP A 86 7.53 25.77 33.21
CA ASP A 86 7.18 25.10 31.96
C ASP A 86 7.83 23.70 31.96
N VAL A 87 7.04 22.65 32.17
CA VAL A 87 7.51 21.26 32.30
C VAL A 87 7.53 20.60 30.93
N PHE A 88 8.69 20.14 30.48
CA PHE A 88 8.87 19.40 29.23
C PHE A 88 9.87 18.28 29.40
N ALA A 89 9.76 17.23 28.56
CA ALA A 89 10.72 16.13 28.54
C ALA A 89 12.01 16.57 27.83
N ASP A 90 12.01 16.54 26.49
CA ASP A 90 13.22 16.84 25.71
C ASP A 90 13.21 18.25 25.11
N GLN A 91 12.03 18.77 24.78
CA GLN A 91 11.89 20.01 24.03
C GLN A 91 10.74 20.85 24.55
N ARG A 92 11.01 22.14 24.72
CA ARG A 92 9.99 23.15 25.01
C ARG A 92 9.20 23.47 23.74
N ARG A 93 8.03 22.86 23.58
CA ARG A 93 7.12 23.10 22.45
C ARG A 93 5.86 23.80 22.92
N THR A 94 5.65 25.02 22.43
CA THR A 94 4.40 25.76 22.59
C THR A 94 3.57 25.60 21.31
N PRO A 95 2.34 25.07 21.37
CA PRO A 95 1.49 25.01 20.19
C PRO A 95 1.13 26.43 19.77
N VAL A 96 1.37 26.75 18.50
CA VAL A 96 0.96 27.99 17.86
C VAL A 96 0.01 27.63 16.73
N THR A 97 -0.99 28.49 16.48
CA THR A 97 -1.89 28.33 15.34
C THR A 97 -1.19 28.82 14.06
N LEU A 98 -1.60 28.33 12.88
CA LEU A 98 -0.90 28.63 11.62
C LEU A 98 -0.87 30.14 11.28
N ASP A 99 -1.89 30.89 11.70
CA ASP A 99 -1.98 32.34 11.59
C ASP A 99 -0.93 33.09 12.41
N GLN A 100 -0.40 32.47 13.47
CA GLN A 100 0.68 33.02 14.29
C GLN A 100 2.07 32.73 13.71
N VAL A 101 2.16 31.88 12.69
CA VAL A 101 3.43 31.58 12.02
C VAL A 101 3.70 32.69 10.99
N PRO A 102 4.79 33.45 11.13
CA PRO A 102 5.10 34.52 10.18
C PRO A 102 5.26 33.95 8.77
N TYR A 103 4.60 34.59 7.79
CA TYR A 103 4.75 34.25 6.38
C TYR A 103 6.19 34.55 5.97
N LEU A 104 6.97 33.51 5.69
CA LEU A 104 8.33 33.64 5.19
C LEU A 104 8.29 34.20 3.76
N ASN A 105 8.41 35.53 3.64
CA ASN A 105 8.87 36.14 2.40
C ASN A 105 10.35 35.79 2.23
N SER A 106 10.72 35.16 1.13
CA SER A 106 12.08 34.74 0.81
C SER A 106 13.01 35.95 0.63
N GLY A 107 13.50 36.52 1.73
CA GLY A 107 14.41 37.65 1.71
C GLY A 107 14.90 38.05 3.09
N GLY A 108 16.07 37.55 3.49
CA GLY A 108 16.91 38.19 4.50
C GLY A 108 16.89 37.56 5.89
N TRP A 109 17.74 36.55 6.11
CA TRP A 109 18.35 36.39 7.42
C TRP A 109 19.30 37.59 7.64
N PRO A 110 19.15 38.40 8.69
CA PRO A 110 20.24 39.26 9.11
C PRO A 110 21.33 38.34 9.64
N ALA A 111 22.33 38.07 8.80
CA ALA A 111 23.59 37.50 9.24
C ALA A 111 24.04 38.29 10.48
N ALA A 112 24.26 37.56 11.56
CA ALA A 112 24.68 38.11 12.85
C ALA A 112 25.84 39.09 12.63
N ARG A 113 25.60 40.36 12.94
CA ARG A 113 26.64 41.38 13.01
C ARG A 113 27.36 41.16 14.35
N LEU A 114 28.46 40.43 14.30
CA LEU A 114 29.51 40.41 15.32
C LEU A 114 30.77 41.03 14.71
#